data_AF-A0A6N7TSA4-F1
#
_entry.id   AF-A0A6N7TSA4-F1
#
_cell.length_a   1.000
_cell.length_b   1.000
_cell.length_c   1.000
_cell.angle_alpha   90.00
_cell.angle_beta   90.00
_cell.angle_gamma   90.00
#
_symmetry.space_group_name_H-M   'P 1'
#
loop_
_entity.id
_entity.type
_entity.pdbx_description
1 polymer ?
#
loop_
_entity_poly.entity_id
_entity_poly.type
_entity_poly.pdbx_seq_one_letter_code
_entity_poly.pdbx_strand_id
1 'polypeptide(L)'
;MKRRWKKFLAGVLSAALALNLAAPLALAGSPTIGAACRVTSVFLYPKYVGRVDDNERVPYIQGEVSYDHGLLTFHGDVTLDTTLDSENYSLVKALSEENLRLVANGKVTGRTKSNGFDGAKEIVRGEYDLSNTDAGNQSKGILGATNDKTTIASDTRITLKGFQTGIGWGSVQIDGKVKITNAEYGIANFTTMNHGSELVIHAQQYIGEQGHLTYNGGHLLLNVTTIGMDFGLSRLGIGKDVSRFWYRTGDDENYTEIDTNVQEKLDSFFEVKETNHAYLELTDVDPDQQESETYDLWVAGTQVTETNQNDVLGNGTVSYDPAAHTLTLKQSDLTLGEDAEGDVSSCIDSQLAEELTITGTATLSNADGILTEGPLTLDNATLTFTGNINEDVGDDAIRAGRSDEDITIRNSTVTIAGTNSEGNFFQFGIRCGKLTVANSTLDVKAGGSAIVAADEMEVSGAGTVITAETDASEEQDYYALELGRLIMSHGLDLVEGKVNESKKAKIARPEQAPTDYT
;
A
#
# COMPACT_ATOMS: atom_id res chain seq x y z
N MET A 1 47.29 54.55 -30.07
CA MET A 1 48.23 54.46 -28.92
C MET A 1 48.03 53.13 -28.21
N LYS A 2 49.12 52.60 -27.64
CA LYS A 2 49.33 51.25 -27.13
C LYS A 2 48.44 50.88 -25.92
N ARG A 3 47.85 49.67 -26.00
CA ARG A 3 48.05 48.51 -25.08
C ARG A 3 47.50 48.56 -23.63
N ARG A 4 46.85 47.43 -23.28
CA ARG A 4 46.88 46.65 -22.02
C ARG A 4 45.57 46.61 -21.25
N TRP A 5 44.83 45.50 -21.30
CA TRP A 5 44.11 44.97 -20.13
C TRP A 5 44.39 43.47 -19.98
N LYS A 6 44.68 43.08 -18.73
CA LYS A 6 45.06 41.74 -18.27
C LYS A 6 43.80 40.92 -17.91
N LYS A 7 43.94 39.60 -18.12
CA LYS A 7 43.26 38.42 -17.54
C LYS A 7 42.43 38.65 -16.26
N PHE A 8 41.28 37.98 -16.15
CA PHE A 8 41.16 36.70 -15.39
C PHE A 8 39.91 35.91 -15.81
N LEU A 9 40.06 34.59 -15.78
CA LEU A 9 39.12 33.53 -16.11
C LEU A 9 38.63 32.92 -14.79
N ALA A 10 37.33 32.60 -14.68
CA ALA A 10 36.76 31.39 -14.06
C ALA A 10 35.38 31.66 -13.44
N GLY A 11 34.43 30.76 -13.71
CA GLY A 11 33.28 30.52 -12.84
C GLY A 11 31.92 30.69 -13.50
N VAL A 12 31.51 29.74 -14.35
CA VAL A 12 30.12 29.26 -14.36
C VAL A 12 30.14 27.75 -14.60
N LEU A 13 29.99 27.01 -13.51
CA LEU A 13 29.53 25.63 -13.49
C LEU A 13 28.01 25.69 -13.64
N SER A 14 27.43 25.06 -14.66
CA SER A 14 26.08 24.48 -14.58
C SER A 14 25.68 23.74 -15.85
N ALA A 15 25.18 22.52 -15.64
CA ALA A 15 24.25 21.77 -16.47
C ALA A 15 24.69 21.39 -17.90
N ALA A 16 25.49 20.32 -17.98
CA ALA A 16 25.42 19.40 -19.11
C ALA A 16 24.68 18.13 -18.65
N LEU A 17 23.34 18.20 -18.57
CA LEU A 17 22.51 17.01 -18.55
C LEU A 17 22.53 16.46 -19.98
N ALA A 18 23.37 15.45 -20.20
CA ALA A 18 23.49 14.79 -21.48
C ALA A 18 22.17 14.09 -21.81
N LEU A 19 21.39 14.69 -22.71
CA LEU A 19 20.41 14.00 -23.55
C LEU A 19 21.15 12.86 -24.26
N ASN A 20 21.03 11.64 -23.77
CA ASN A 20 21.52 10.47 -24.48
C ASN A 20 20.51 10.17 -25.60
N LEU A 21 20.80 10.66 -26.79
CA LEU A 21 20.08 10.36 -28.02
C LEU A 21 20.10 8.84 -28.25
N ALA A 22 18.96 8.18 -28.07
CA ALA A 22 18.74 6.79 -28.42
C ALA A 22 18.98 6.56 -29.93
N ALA A 23 19.92 5.68 -30.27
CA ALA A 23 20.11 5.20 -31.64
C ALA A 23 19.12 4.04 -31.90
N PRO A 24 18.30 4.09 -32.97
CA PRO A 24 17.41 2.99 -33.32
C PRO A 24 18.18 1.98 -34.18
N LEU A 25 18.50 0.81 -33.64
CA LEU A 25 18.93 -0.34 -34.43
C LEU A 25 18.51 -1.66 -33.76
N ALA A 26 17.25 -2.03 -33.95
CA ALA A 26 16.82 -3.43 -33.91
C ALA A 26 17.37 -4.13 -35.18
N LEU A 27 18.29 -5.08 -35.01
CA LEU A 27 18.82 -5.85 -36.14
C LEU A 27 17.87 -7.04 -36.42
N ALA A 28 16.84 -6.80 -37.23
CA ALA A 28 16.10 -7.90 -37.86
C ALA A 28 17.11 -8.76 -38.67
N GLY A 29 17.41 -9.98 -38.21
CA GLY A 29 18.20 -10.98 -38.95
C GLY A 29 19.61 -11.35 -38.44
N SER A 30 19.96 -11.10 -37.17
CA SER A 30 21.27 -11.53 -36.59
C SER A 30 21.23 -12.93 -35.93
N PRO A 31 22.34 -13.69 -35.82
CA PRO A 31 22.36 -15.01 -35.19
C PRO A 31 21.87 -14.99 -33.73
N THR A 32 21.19 -16.07 -33.31
CA THR A 32 20.74 -16.31 -31.92
C THR A 32 21.86 -16.26 -30.87
N ILE A 33 23.12 -16.31 -31.30
CA ILE A 33 24.30 -16.36 -30.43
C ILE A 33 24.44 -15.04 -29.65
N GLY A 34 24.16 -15.09 -28.35
CA GLY A 34 24.38 -14.00 -27.40
C GLY A 34 23.18 -13.08 -27.15
N ALA A 35 22.00 -13.36 -27.73
CA ALA A 35 20.79 -12.60 -27.44
C ALA A 35 20.22 -12.97 -26.06
N ALA A 36 19.88 -11.95 -25.28
CA ALA A 36 19.33 -12.09 -23.94
C ALA A 36 17.88 -12.59 -23.99
N CYS A 37 17.04 -11.91 -24.76
CA CYS A 37 15.65 -12.27 -24.98
C CYS A 37 15.21 -11.89 -26.39
N ARG A 38 14.00 -12.29 -26.75
CA ARG A 38 13.33 -11.92 -27.99
C ARG A 38 11.93 -11.41 -27.69
N VAL A 39 11.55 -10.32 -28.34
CA VAL A 39 10.18 -9.80 -28.35
C VAL A 39 9.69 -9.89 -29.78
N THR A 40 8.66 -10.71 -30.03
CA THR A 40 8.22 -11.09 -31.38
C THR A 40 9.38 -11.68 -32.21
N SER A 41 9.79 -11.01 -33.30
CA SER A 41 10.95 -11.36 -34.13
C SER A 41 12.21 -10.57 -33.79
N VAL A 42 12.18 -9.64 -32.82
CA VAL A 42 13.29 -8.76 -32.46
C VAL A 42 14.15 -9.37 -31.36
N PHE A 43 15.43 -9.60 -31.65
CA PHE A 43 16.42 -10.05 -30.67
C PHE A 43 16.98 -8.87 -29.88
N LEU A 44 16.94 -8.97 -28.55
CA LEU A 44 17.51 -8.00 -27.62
C LEU A 44 18.74 -8.61 -26.95
N TYR A 45 19.81 -7.84 -26.84
CA TYR A 45 21.12 -8.31 -26.40
C TYR A 45 21.53 -7.61 -25.09
N PRO A 46 22.33 -8.27 -24.21
CA PRO A 46 22.61 -7.79 -22.85
C PRO A 46 23.15 -6.35 -22.73
N LYS A 47 23.88 -5.85 -23.76
CA LYS A 47 24.55 -4.54 -23.74
C LYS A 47 23.72 -3.40 -24.35
N TYR A 48 22.47 -3.65 -24.72
CA TYR A 48 21.70 -2.73 -25.55
C TYR A 48 20.50 -2.16 -24.81
N VAL A 49 20.53 -0.83 -24.65
CA VAL A 49 19.40 0.01 -24.23
C VAL A 49 18.91 0.73 -25.49
N GLY A 50 17.71 0.41 -25.99
CA GLY A 50 17.21 1.03 -27.22
C GLY A 50 15.73 0.79 -27.48
N ARG A 51 15.07 1.80 -28.07
CA ARG A 51 13.66 1.82 -28.45
C ARG A 51 13.36 0.87 -29.61
N VAL A 52 12.32 0.06 -29.48
CA VAL A 52 11.68 -0.60 -30.62
C VAL A 52 10.56 0.31 -31.10
N ASP A 53 10.90 1.32 -31.90
CA ASP A 53 9.93 2.31 -32.42
C ASP A 53 9.63 2.03 -33.91
N ASP A 54 8.43 2.39 -34.33
CA ASP A 54 7.63 2.01 -35.53
C ASP A 54 8.25 2.23 -36.93
N ASN A 55 9.57 2.16 -37.11
CA ASN A 55 10.21 2.34 -38.41
C ASN A 55 10.29 1.04 -39.21
N GLU A 56 9.42 0.89 -40.23
CA GLU A 56 9.47 0.05 -41.46
C GLU A 56 10.02 -1.40 -41.41
N ARG A 57 10.53 -1.90 -40.28
CA ARG A 57 11.29 -3.14 -40.11
C ARG A 57 10.91 -3.97 -38.88
N VAL A 58 9.94 -3.53 -38.08
CA VAL A 58 9.34 -4.35 -37.00
C VAL A 58 7.81 -4.25 -37.05
N PRO A 59 7.13 -4.90 -38.03
CA PRO A 59 5.68 -4.78 -38.21
C PRO A 59 4.83 -5.38 -37.08
N TYR A 60 5.45 -5.88 -36.01
CA TYR A 60 4.84 -6.77 -35.02
C TYR A 60 4.81 -6.17 -33.60
N ILE A 61 5.34 -4.96 -33.41
CA ILE A 61 5.33 -4.24 -32.12
C ILE A 61 4.78 -2.84 -32.40
N GLN A 62 3.78 -2.41 -31.63
CA GLN A 62 3.26 -1.04 -31.64
C GLN A 62 3.34 -0.49 -30.21
N GLY A 63 4.04 0.63 -30.02
CA GLY A 63 4.28 1.24 -28.70
C GLY A 63 5.73 1.10 -28.23
N GLU A 64 6.07 1.75 -27.09
CA GLU A 64 7.46 1.87 -26.62
C GLU A 64 7.87 0.69 -25.72
N VAL A 65 8.86 -0.08 -26.19
CA VAL A 65 9.48 -1.20 -25.47
C VAL A 65 10.98 -0.94 -25.30
N SER A 66 11.50 -1.16 -24.10
CA SER A 66 12.94 -1.10 -23.80
C SER A 66 13.40 -2.32 -23.03
N TYR A 67 14.66 -2.69 -23.24
CA TYR A 67 15.34 -3.73 -22.45
C TYR A 67 16.59 -3.16 -21.79
N ASP A 68 16.79 -3.48 -20.52
CA ASP A 68 17.99 -3.12 -19.75
C ASP A 68 18.32 -4.21 -18.74
N HIS A 69 19.45 -4.90 -18.93
CA HIS A 69 20.00 -5.91 -17.99
C HIS A 69 18.96 -6.84 -17.33
N GLY A 70 18.20 -7.56 -18.13
CA GLY A 70 17.19 -8.50 -17.66
C GLY A 70 15.80 -7.90 -17.43
N LEU A 71 15.65 -6.58 -17.52
CA LEU A 71 14.37 -5.89 -17.40
C LEU A 71 13.82 -5.53 -18.77
N LEU A 72 12.68 -6.11 -19.16
CA LEU A 72 11.92 -5.72 -20.34
C LEU A 72 10.72 -4.85 -19.90
N THR A 73 10.74 -3.58 -20.30
CA THR A 73 9.72 -2.59 -19.91
C THR A 73 8.85 -2.21 -21.11
N PHE A 74 7.53 -2.30 -20.91
CA PHE A 74 6.50 -1.74 -21.79
C PHE A 74 6.03 -0.41 -21.17
N HIS A 75 6.37 0.73 -21.80
CA HIS A 75 6.26 2.06 -21.17
C HIS A 75 4.84 2.64 -21.10
N GLY A 76 3.92 2.12 -21.90
CA GLY A 76 2.51 2.48 -21.91
C GLY A 76 1.71 1.33 -22.52
N ASP A 77 0.68 1.65 -23.31
CA ASP A 77 -0.04 0.62 -24.05
C ASP A 77 0.83 0.10 -25.20
N VAL A 78 1.03 -1.22 -25.25
CA VAL A 78 1.87 -1.89 -26.26
C VAL A 78 1.09 -3.03 -26.90
N THR A 79 1.14 -3.14 -28.23
CA THR A 79 0.61 -4.28 -28.96
C THR A 79 1.74 -5.12 -29.55
N LEU A 80 1.69 -6.43 -29.33
CA LEU A 80 2.58 -7.43 -29.90
C LEU A 80 1.76 -8.36 -30.81
N ASP A 81 2.01 -8.39 -32.11
CA ASP A 81 1.26 -9.22 -33.07
C ASP A 81 2.21 -10.05 -33.95
N THR A 82 2.27 -11.36 -33.73
CA THR A 82 3.08 -12.30 -34.53
C THR A 82 2.25 -13.11 -35.52
N THR A 83 0.97 -12.78 -35.73
CA THR A 83 0.04 -13.63 -36.49
C THR A 83 0.33 -13.69 -38.00
N LEU A 84 0.97 -12.66 -38.55
CA LEU A 84 1.42 -12.61 -39.94
C LEU A 84 2.84 -13.17 -40.14
N ASP A 85 3.52 -13.52 -39.04
CA ASP A 85 4.86 -14.10 -39.10
C ASP A 85 4.79 -15.57 -39.56
N SER A 86 5.63 -15.93 -40.54
CA SER A 86 5.73 -17.32 -41.02
C SER A 86 6.43 -18.25 -40.03
N GLU A 87 7.23 -17.72 -39.10
CA GLU A 87 8.03 -18.50 -38.15
C GLU A 87 7.33 -18.79 -36.82
N ASN A 88 6.11 -18.26 -36.59
CA ASN A 88 5.30 -18.49 -35.39
C ASN A 88 6.09 -18.25 -34.08
N TYR A 89 6.63 -17.04 -33.90
CA TYR A 89 7.36 -16.71 -32.68
C TYR A 89 6.45 -16.51 -31.45
N SER A 90 6.97 -16.88 -30.28
CA SER A 90 6.41 -16.45 -28.99
C SER A 90 6.38 -14.92 -28.91
N LEU A 91 5.42 -14.34 -28.19
CA LEU A 91 5.35 -12.89 -28.00
C LEU A 91 6.59 -12.37 -27.27
N VAL A 92 7.01 -13.06 -26.22
CA VAL A 92 8.30 -12.85 -25.54
C VAL A 92 8.95 -14.20 -25.28
N LYS A 93 10.27 -14.29 -25.48
CA LYS A 93 11.05 -15.48 -25.20
C LYS A 93 12.37 -15.11 -24.52
N ALA A 94 12.60 -15.63 -23.32
CA ALA A 94 13.91 -15.66 -22.69
C ALA A 94 14.84 -16.57 -23.50
N LEU A 95 16.06 -16.10 -23.77
CA LEU A 95 17.08 -16.83 -24.52
C LEU A 95 18.26 -17.13 -23.60
N SER A 96 19.25 -16.24 -23.53
CA SER A 96 20.37 -16.39 -22.59
C SER A 96 20.15 -15.70 -21.24
N GLU A 97 19.09 -14.89 -21.10
CA GLU A 97 18.76 -14.22 -19.85
C GLU A 97 17.87 -15.10 -18.97
N GLU A 98 18.44 -15.59 -17.87
CA GLU A 98 17.76 -16.48 -16.92
C GLU A 98 16.83 -15.71 -15.95
N ASN A 99 17.08 -14.42 -15.74
CA ASN A 99 16.30 -13.58 -14.81
C ASN A 99 15.48 -12.53 -15.55
N LEU A 100 14.89 -12.89 -16.70
CA LEU A 100 14.10 -11.95 -17.49
C LEU A 100 12.84 -11.53 -16.71
N ARG A 101 12.73 -10.23 -16.42
CA ARG A 101 11.60 -9.59 -15.74
C ARG A 101 10.81 -8.76 -16.75
N LEU A 102 9.49 -8.94 -16.79
CA LEU A 102 8.59 -8.19 -17.66
C LEU A 102 7.84 -7.16 -16.81
N VAL A 103 7.86 -5.89 -17.22
CA VAL A 103 7.18 -4.79 -16.53
C VAL A 103 6.27 -4.05 -17.50
N ALA A 104 4.99 -3.89 -17.16
CA ALA A 104 4.08 -3.05 -17.92
C ALA A 104 3.64 -1.81 -17.12
N ASN A 105 3.86 -0.62 -17.71
CA ASN A 105 3.35 0.66 -17.21
C ASN A 105 1.98 1.01 -17.84
N GLY A 106 1.28 0.02 -18.40
CA GLY A 106 0.03 0.16 -19.14
C GLY A 106 -0.50 -1.21 -19.56
N LYS A 107 -1.26 -1.27 -20.65
CA LYS A 107 -1.82 -2.51 -21.18
C LYS A 107 -0.97 -3.11 -22.31
N VAL A 108 -0.58 -4.37 -22.16
CA VAL A 108 0.09 -5.15 -23.21
C VAL A 108 -0.90 -6.08 -23.89
N THR A 109 -1.18 -5.83 -25.16
CA THR A 109 -2.07 -6.68 -25.99
C THR A 109 -1.23 -7.60 -26.88
N GLY A 110 -1.40 -8.91 -26.72
CA GLY A 110 -0.65 -9.92 -27.44
C GLY A 110 -1.51 -10.77 -28.39
N ARG A 111 -1.08 -10.94 -29.63
CA ARG A 111 -1.71 -11.83 -30.62
C ARG A 111 -0.67 -12.72 -31.26
N THR A 112 -0.83 -14.04 -31.14
CA THR A 112 0.15 -15.00 -31.64
C THR A 112 -0.52 -16.24 -32.24
N LYS A 113 0.23 -17.01 -33.02
CA LYS A 113 -0.10 -18.40 -33.37
C LYS A 113 0.73 -19.40 -32.57
N SER A 114 1.61 -18.91 -31.71
CA SER A 114 2.57 -19.66 -30.91
C SER A 114 2.35 -19.38 -29.42
N ASN A 115 3.41 -19.45 -28.63
CA ASN A 115 3.37 -19.19 -27.20
C ASN A 115 3.19 -17.70 -26.87
N GLY A 116 2.64 -17.40 -25.69
CA GLY A 116 2.58 -16.04 -25.17
C GLY A 116 3.96 -15.62 -24.65
N PHE A 117 4.19 -15.81 -23.34
CA PHE A 117 5.47 -15.54 -22.70
C PHE A 117 6.21 -16.84 -22.39
N ASP A 118 7.46 -16.92 -22.82
CA ASP A 118 8.29 -18.12 -22.75
C ASP A 118 9.54 -17.87 -21.90
N GLY A 119 9.53 -18.38 -20.66
CA GLY A 119 10.70 -18.40 -19.78
C GLY A 119 10.98 -17.09 -19.02
N ALA A 120 10.02 -16.18 -18.91
CA ALA A 120 10.15 -15.03 -18.02
C ALA A 120 10.20 -15.49 -16.55
N LYS A 121 11.10 -14.92 -15.75
CA LYS A 121 11.20 -15.21 -14.31
C LYS A 121 10.18 -14.44 -13.49
N GLU A 122 9.87 -13.21 -13.89
CA GLU A 122 8.91 -12.36 -13.18
C GLU A 122 8.06 -11.57 -14.18
N ILE A 123 6.78 -11.42 -13.88
CA ILE A 123 5.84 -10.57 -14.60
C ILE A 123 5.19 -9.66 -13.57
N VAL A 124 5.40 -8.35 -13.71
CA VAL A 124 5.02 -7.36 -12.71
C VAL A 124 4.31 -6.17 -13.33
N ARG A 125 3.34 -5.60 -12.60
CA ARG A 125 2.53 -4.43 -12.95
C ARG A 125 1.70 -4.58 -14.23
N GLY A 126 0.64 -3.78 -14.31
CA GLY A 126 -0.11 -3.58 -15.54
C GLY A 126 -0.99 -4.77 -15.96
N GLU A 127 -1.54 -4.66 -17.17
CA GLU A 127 -2.47 -5.64 -17.73
C GLU A 127 -1.86 -6.33 -18.96
N TYR A 128 -1.93 -7.66 -19.01
CA TYR A 128 -1.45 -8.46 -20.13
C TYR A 128 -2.60 -9.26 -20.76
N ASP A 129 -3.11 -8.82 -21.90
CA ASP A 129 -4.17 -9.52 -22.65
C ASP A 129 -3.56 -10.28 -23.82
N LEU A 130 -3.28 -11.58 -23.62
CA LEU A 130 -2.62 -12.43 -24.62
C LEU A 130 -3.63 -13.38 -25.26
N SER A 131 -3.56 -13.50 -26.57
CA SER A 131 -4.44 -14.38 -27.35
C SER A 131 -3.69 -15.21 -28.37
N ASN A 132 -4.06 -16.49 -28.46
CA ASN A 132 -3.64 -17.36 -29.53
C ASN A 132 -4.76 -17.50 -30.58
N THR A 133 -4.37 -17.52 -31.85
CA THR A 133 -5.27 -17.54 -33.01
C THR A 133 -5.22 -18.84 -33.82
N ASP A 134 -4.39 -19.79 -33.41
CA ASP A 134 -4.23 -21.11 -34.04
C ASP A 134 -4.59 -22.22 -33.05
N ALA A 135 -5.85 -22.64 -33.11
CA ALA A 135 -6.41 -23.69 -32.26
C ALA A 135 -5.79 -25.09 -32.50
N GLY A 136 -5.02 -25.29 -33.57
CA GLY A 136 -4.35 -26.55 -33.86
C GLY A 136 -2.92 -26.63 -33.32
N ASN A 137 -2.35 -25.52 -32.83
CA ASN A 137 -0.98 -25.49 -32.33
C ASN A 137 -0.94 -25.86 -30.84
N GLN A 138 0.14 -26.52 -30.42
CA GLN A 138 0.41 -26.87 -29.04
C GLN A 138 0.89 -25.66 -28.21
N SER A 139 0.15 -24.55 -28.26
CA SER A 139 0.55 -23.27 -27.69
C SER A 139 0.34 -23.20 -26.18
N LYS A 140 1.18 -22.41 -25.51
CA LYS A 140 1.12 -22.13 -24.08
C LYS A 140 1.02 -20.62 -23.86
N GLY A 141 0.09 -20.17 -23.02
CA GLY A 141 -0.05 -18.76 -22.69
C GLY A 141 1.16 -18.25 -21.91
N ILE A 142 1.45 -18.91 -20.79
CA ILE A 142 2.67 -18.72 -20.01
C ILE A 142 3.45 -20.04 -19.99
N LEU A 143 4.72 -19.97 -20.39
CA LEU A 143 5.69 -21.03 -20.17
C LEU A 143 6.60 -20.64 -19.03
N GLY A 144 6.51 -21.40 -17.94
CA GLY A 144 7.36 -21.19 -16.78
C GLY A 144 8.85 -21.35 -17.12
N ALA A 145 9.71 -20.68 -16.36
CA ALA A 145 11.16 -20.83 -16.49
C ALA A 145 11.59 -22.31 -16.28
N THR A 146 12.53 -22.79 -17.09
CA THR A 146 12.91 -24.22 -17.12
C THR A 146 13.59 -24.71 -15.83
N ASN A 147 14.31 -23.84 -15.12
CA ASN A 147 15.12 -24.19 -13.95
C ASN A 147 14.78 -23.36 -12.70
N ASP A 148 13.72 -22.57 -12.75
CA ASP A 148 13.26 -21.70 -11.66
C ASP A 148 11.73 -21.59 -11.71
N LYS A 149 11.13 -20.81 -10.81
CA LYS A 149 9.71 -20.44 -10.89
C LYS A 149 9.53 -19.11 -11.64
N THR A 150 8.45 -19.03 -12.41
CA THR A 150 7.92 -17.76 -12.91
C THR A 150 6.95 -17.20 -11.87
N THR A 151 7.20 -15.99 -11.38
CA THR A 151 6.28 -15.30 -10.45
C THR A 151 5.43 -14.26 -11.19
N ILE A 152 4.12 -14.28 -10.95
CA ILE A 152 3.18 -13.23 -11.38
C ILE A 152 2.85 -12.41 -10.15
N ALA A 153 3.33 -11.16 -10.08
CA ALA A 153 3.24 -10.32 -8.90
C ALA A 153 1.80 -9.86 -8.57
N SER A 154 1.57 -9.46 -7.32
CA SER A 154 0.26 -9.08 -6.79
C SER A 154 -0.42 -7.91 -7.51
N ASP A 155 0.38 -7.00 -8.06
CA ASP A 155 -0.06 -5.82 -8.82
C ASP A 155 -0.31 -6.10 -10.32
N THR A 156 -0.36 -7.36 -10.72
CA THR A 156 -0.42 -7.80 -12.12
C THR A 156 -1.72 -8.50 -12.47
N ARG A 157 -2.27 -8.20 -13.66
CA ARG A 157 -3.41 -8.91 -14.24
C ARG A 157 -3.07 -9.51 -15.61
N ILE A 158 -3.30 -10.81 -15.79
CA ILE A 158 -3.05 -11.52 -17.04
C ILE A 158 -4.33 -12.21 -17.54
N THR A 159 -4.69 -11.97 -18.80
CA THR A 159 -5.72 -12.75 -19.52
C THR A 159 -5.07 -13.58 -20.62
N LEU A 160 -5.34 -14.88 -20.63
CA LEU A 160 -4.89 -15.84 -21.63
C LEU A 160 -6.09 -16.39 -22.38
N LYS A 161 -6.16 -16.18 -23.70
CA LYS A 161 -7.30 -16.60 -24.52
C LYS A 161 -6.90 -17.49 -25.69
N GLY A 162 -7.53 -18.66 -25.79
CA GLY A 162 -7.43 -19.55 -26.96
C GLY A 162 -6.11 -20.30 -27.09
N PHE A 163 -5.24 -20.26 -26.09
CA PHE A 163 -4.06 -21.12 -26.04
C PHE A 163 -4.47 -22.58 -25.79
N GLN A 164 -3.76 -23.55 -26.35
CA GLN A 164 -4.03 -24.97 -26.03
C GLN A 164 -3.89 -25.21 -24.53
N THR A 165 -2.82 -24.69 -23.95
CA THR A 165 -2.58 -24.70 -22.51
C THR A 165 -2.48 -23.27 -21.99
N GLY A 166 -3.18 -22.94 -20.91
CA GLY A 166 -3.03 -21.63 -20.27
C GLY A 166 -1.64 -21.46 -19.66
N ILE A 167 -1.34 -22.24 -18.62
CA ILE A 167 -0.04 -22.29 -17.94
C ILE A 167 0.56 -23.69 -18.12
N GLY A 168 1.77 -23.78 -18.66
CA GLY A 168 2.43 -25.08 -18.82
C GLY A 168 3.94 -24.91 -18.91
N TRP A 169 4.71 -25.98 -18.71
CA TRP A 169 6.17 -25.91 -18.52
C TRP A 169 6.61 -25.05 -17.34
N GLY A 170 7.79 -25.35 -16.79
CA GLY A 170 8.33 -24.70 -15.58
C GLY A 170 7.37 -24.73 -14.38
N SER A 171 7.76 -24.13 -13.27
CA SER A 171 6.84 -23.86 -12.16
C SER A 171 6.32 -22.43 -12.25
N VAL A 172 5.07 -22.18 -11.89
CA VAL A 172 4.50 -20.83 -11.86
C VAL A 172 3.91 -20.53 -10.48
N GLN A 173 4.23 -19.37 -9.93
CA GLN A 173 3.64 -18.82 -8.71
C GLN A 173 2.75 -17.63 -9.07
N ILE A 174 1.53 -17.61 -8.53
CA ILE A 174 0.55 -16.57 -8.76
C ILE A 174 0.31 -15.84 -7.45
N ASP A 175 0.75 -14.58 -7.40
CA ASP A 175 0.42 -13.61 -6.35
C ASP A 175 -0.61 -12.59 -6.86
N GLY A 176 -0.69 -12.37 -8.18
CA GLY A 176 -1.66 -11.49 -8.84
C GLY A 176 -2.91 -12.19 -9.39
N LYS A 177 -3.45 -11.66 -10.50
CA LYS A 177 -4.69 -12.13 -11.12
C LYS A 177 -4.44 -12.77 -12.48
N VAL A 178 -4.93 -14.00 -12.69
CA VAL A 178 -4.79 -14.73 -13.95
C VAL A 178 -6.14 -15.29 -14.40
N LYS A 179 -6.51 -15.02 -15.65
CA LYS A 179 -7.72 -15.55 -16.27
C LYS A 179 -7.39 -16.32 -17.54
N ILE A 180 -7.81 -17.58 -17.62
CA ILE A 180 -7.57 -18.49 -18.74
C ILE A 180 -8.92 -18.83 -19.37
N THR A 181 -9.05 -18.62 -20.68
CA THR A 181 -10.30 -18.88 -21.40
C THR A 181 -10.08 -19.62 -22.71
N ASN A 182 -11.00 -20.52 -23.05
CA ASN A 182 -10.98 -21.33 -24.27
C ASN A 182 -9.70 -22.17 -24.42
N ALA A 183 -9.22 -22.76 -23.31
CA ALA A 183 -8.07 -23.66 -23.33
C ALA A 183 -8.49 -25.13 -23.36
N GLU A 184 -7.65 -26.00 -23.92
CA GLU A 184 -7.79 -27.46 -23.75
C GLU A 184 -7.40 -27.83 -22.33
N TYR A 185 -6.24 -27.34 -21.87
CA TYR A 185 -5.74 -27.53 -20.51
C TYR A 185 -5.55 -26.17 -19.82
N GLY A 186 -6.11 -25.98 -18.63
CA GLY A 186 -5.81 -24.79 -17.82
C GLY A 186 -4.35 -24.76 -17.40
N ILE A 187 -3.93 -25.82 -16.72
CA ILE A 187 -2.59 -26.03 -16.17
C ILE A 187 -2.02 -27.37 -16.68
N ALA A 188 -0.77 -27.40 -17.13
CA ALA A 188 -0.08 -28.63 -17.53
C ALA A 188 1.25 -28.88 -16.79
N ASN A 189 1.54 -28.12 -15.73
CA ASN A 189 2.71 -28.34 -14.85
C ASN A 189 2.43 -27.81 -13.43
N PHE A 190 3.44 -27.64 -12.58
CA PHE A 190 3.30 -27.10 -11.23
C PHE A 190 2.91 -25.62 -11.21
N THR A 191 1.76 -25.32 -10.60
CA THR A 191 1.28 -23.97 -10.34
C THR A 191 0.96 -23.82 -8.86
N THR A 192 1.33 -22.71 -8.25
CA THR A 192 1.00 -22.37 -6.86
C THR A 192 0.26 -21.04 -6.82
N MET A 193 -0.87 -21.01 -6.11
CA MET A 193 -1.61 -19.79 -5.81
C MET A 193 -1.40 -19.39 -4.36
N ASN A 194 -1.18 -18.10 -4.10
CA ASN A 194 -1.02 -17.56 -2.76
C ASN A 194 -2.21 -16.68 -2.35
N HIS A 195 -2.29 -16.35 -1.06
CA HIS A 195 -3.32 -15.47 -0.51
C HIS A 195 -3.42 -14.14 -1.29
N GLY A 196 -4.64 -13.64 -1.49
CA GLY A 196 -4.92 -12.42 -2.25
C GLY A 196 -4.81 -12.56 -3.78
N SER A 197 -4.39 -13.72 -4.30
CA SER A 197 -4.35 -13.98 -5.75
C SER A 197 -5.72 -14.37 -6.32
N GLU A 198 -5.85 -14.32 -7.64
CA GLU A 198 -7.05 -14.78 -8.36
C GLU A 198 -6.65 -15.67 -9.55
N LEU A 199 -7.25 -16.85 -9.66
CA LEU A 199 -7.08 -17.73 -10.82
C LEU A 199 -8.43 -18.22 -11.32
N VAL A 200 -8.78 -17.81 -12.53
CA VAL A 200 -9.99 -18.24 -13.22
C VAL A 200 -9.63 -19.10 -14.42
N ILE A 201 -10.12 -20.34 -14.48
CA ILE A 201 -9.85 -21.29 -15.56
C ILE A 201 -11.14 -21.73 -16.22
N HIS A 202 -11.33 -21.31 -17.47
CA HIS A 202 -12.32 -21.86 -18.39
C HIS A 202 -11.61 -22.75 -19.44
N ALA A 203 -11.60 -24.05 -19.20
CA ALA A 203 -10.87 -25.04 -20.02
C ALA A 203 -11.66 -26.34 -20.24
N GLN A 204 -11.20 -27.22 -21.13
CA GLN A 204 -11.78 -28.57 -21.28
C GLN A 204 -11.35 -29.49 -20.12
N GLN A 205 -10.11 -29.33 -19.67
CA GLN A 205 -9.55 -29.92 -18.45
C GLN A 205 -8.85 -28.83 -17.63
N TYR A 206 -9.13 -28.71 -16.34
CA TYR A 206 -8.52 -27.68 -15.50
C TYR A 206 -7.03 -27.93 -15.32
N ILE A 207 -6.68 -29.17 -14.97
CA ILE A 207 -5.33 -29.60 -14.68
C ILE A 207 -5.06 -30.85 -15.53
N GLY A 208 -4.19 -30.70 -16.53
CA GLY A 208 -3.78 -31.80 -17.39
C GLY A 208 -3.04 -32.90 -16.62
N GLU A 209 -2.79 -34.04 -17.26
CA GLU A 209 -2.27 -35.24 -16.59
C GLU A 209 -0.96 -35.03 -15.79
N GLN A 210 -0.10 -34.13 -16.27
CA GLN A 210 1.19 -33.76 -15.67
C GLN A 210 1.12 -32.48 -14.81
N GLY A 211 -0.06 -31.86 -14.72
CA GLY A 211 -0.26 -30.63 -13.97
C GLY A 211 -0.46 -30.87 -12.49
N HIS A 212 -0.12 -29.86 -11.68
CA HIS A 212 -0.41 -29.84 -10.25
C HIS A 212 -0.72 -28.41 -9.85
N LEU A 213 -1.82 -28.21 -9.11
CA LEU A 213 -2.18 -26.91 -8.56
C LEU A 213 -2.15 -26.99 -7.04
N THR A 214 -1.34 -26.16 -6.40
CA THR A 214 -1.33 -25.98 -4.95
C THR A 214 -2.06 -24.68 -4.61
N TYR A 215 -3.15 -24.79 -3.85
CA TYR A 215 -3.93 -23.67 -3.34
C TYR A 215 -3.45 -23.30 -1.93
N ASN A 216 -2.76 -22.17 -1.78
CA ASN A 216 -2.39 -21.60 -0.47
C ASN A 216 -3.32 -20.45 -0.03
N GLY A 217 -4.32 -20.09 -0.84
CA GLY A 217 -5.21 -18.94 -0.63
C GLY A 217 -5.58 -18.26 -1.95
N GLY A 218 -6.38 -17.21 -1.87
CA GLY A 218 -6.94 -16.44 -2.96
C GLY A 218 -8.28 -16.97 -3.47
N HIS A 219 -8.73 -16.39 -4.58
CA HIS A 219 -9.94 -16.79 -5.29
C HIS A 219 -9.59 -17.72 -6.46
N LEU A 220 -10.08 -18.96 -6.42
CA LEU A 220 -9.90 -19.95 -7.47
C LEU A 220 -11.26 -20.30 -8.06
N LEU A 221 -11.42 -20.14 -9.37
CA LEU A 221 -12.61 -20.56 -10.11
C LEU A 221 -12.23 -21.51 -11.25
N LEU A 222 -12.79 -22.71 -11.22
CA LEU A 222 -12.65 -23.73 -12.25
C LEU A 222 -14.01 -23.99 -12.88
N ASN A 223 -14.15 -23.74 -14.19
CA ASN A 223 -15.41 -23.93 -14.92
C ASN A 223 -15.19 -24.56 -16.30
N VAL A 224 -15.83 -25.70 -16.57
CA VAL A 224 -15.54 -26.48 -17.78
C VAL A 224 -16.17 -25.87 -19.03
N THR A 225 -15.44 -25.91 -20.15
CA THR A 225 -15.95 -25.42 -21.45
C THR A 225 -16.57 -26.53 -22.32
N THR A 226 -16.24 -27.80 -22.06
CA THR A 226 -16.76 -28.96 -22.78
C THR A 226 -16.72 -30.19 -21.88
N ILE A 227 -17.78 -31.00 -21.87
CA ILE A 227 -17.88 -32.18 -21.01
C ILE A 227 -16.83 -33.22 -21.44
N GLY A 228 -15.78 -33.36 -20.65
CA GLY A 228 -14.73 -34.38 -20.72
C GLY A 228 -14.89 -35.47 -19.65
N MET A 229 -14.01 -36.48 -19.65
CA MET A 229 -14.08 -37.60 -18.71
C MET A 229 -13.34 -37.36 -17.37
N ASP A 230 -12.27 -36.56 -17.36
CA ASP A 230 -11.49 -36.19 -16.17
C ASP A 230 -11.08 -34.71 -16.28
N PHE A 231 -11.47 -33.87 -15.31
CA PHE A 231 -11.13 -32.45 -15.27
C PHE A 231 -9.83 -32.17 -14.49
N GLY A 232 -9.22 -33.19 -13.89
CA GLY A 232 -7.94 -33.11 -13.22
C GLY A 232 -8.01 -32.67 -11.75
N LEU A 233 -9.19 -32.65 -11.13
CA LEU A 233 -9.38 -32.17 -9.75
C LEU A 233 -8.60 -32.97 -8.70
N SER A 234 -8.29 -34.25 -8.95
CA SER A 234 -7.42 -35.03 -8.06
C SER A 234 -6.01 -34.43 -7.90
N ARG A 235 -5.57 -33.58 -8.84
CA ARG A 235 -4.27 -32.89 -8.87
C ARG A 235 -4.31 -31.50 -8.23
N LEU A 236 -5.47 -31.07 -7.72
CA LEU A 236 -5.60 -29.90 -6.85
C LEU A 236 -5.25 -30.32 -5.41
N GLY A 237 -4.19 -29.72 -4.88
CA GLY A 237 -3.74 -29.86 -3.50
C GLY A 237 -4.01 -28.58 -2.70
N ILE A 238 -4.21 -28.75 -1.39
CA ILE A 238 -4.33 -27.66 -0.43
C ILE A 238 -2.99 -27.48 0.28
N GLY A 239 -2.53 -26.23 0.38
CA GLY A 239 -1.29 -25.86 1.04
C GLY A 239 -1.27 -26.23 2.51
N LYS A 240 -0.10 -26.63 3.03
CA LYS A 240 0.08 -27.02 4.44
C LYS A 240 -0.26 -25.94 5.47
N ASP A 241 -0.20 -24.66 5.07
CA ASP A 241 -0.42 -23.51 5.95
C ASP A 241 -1.83 -22.91 5.80
N VAL A 242 -2.68 -23.51 4.97
CA VAL A 242 -4.09 -23.11 4.84
C VAL A 242 -4.84 -23.66 6.05
N SER A 243 -5.40 -22.79 6.87
CA SER A 243 -6.18 -23.16 8.07
C SER A 243 -7.68 -23.26 7.80
N ARG A 244 -8.20 -22.41 6.91
CA ARG A 244 -9.61 -22.34 6.56
C ARG A 244 -9.77 -21.90 5.10
N PHE A 245 -10.79 -22.42 4.44
CA PHE A 245 -11.26 -21.93 3.14
C PHE A 245 -12.73 -22.30 2.94
N TRP A 246 -13.36 -21.70 1.95
CA TRP A 246 -14.74 -21.96 1.56
C TRP A 246 -14.76 -22.49 0.13
N TYR A 247 -15.64 -23.43 -0.16
CA TYR A 247 -15.82 -23.93 -1.53
C TYR A 247 -17.29 -24.13 -1.91
N ARG A 248 -17.57 -24.12 -3.21
CA ARG A 248 -18.86 -24.52 -3.78
C ARG A 248 -18.68 -25.23 -5.13
N THR A 249 -19.67 -26.04 -5.52
CA THR A 249 -19.62 -26.89 -6.73
C THR A 249 -20.65 -26.51 -7.80
N GLY A 250 -21.39 -25.43 -7.57
CA GLY A 250 -22.25 -24.75 -8.53
C GLY A 250 -22.19 -23.24 -8.32
N ASP A 251 -22.47 -22.47 -9.37
CA ASP A 251 -22.44 -21.00 -9.33
C ASP A 251 -23.59 -20.38 -8.52
N ASP A 252 -24.66 -21.15 -8.30
CA ASP A 252 -25.82 -20.80 -7.49
C ASP A 252 -25.87 -21.51 -6.13
N GLU A 253 -24.85 -22.32 -5.81
CA GLU A 253 -24.75 -23.02 -4.53
C GLU A 253 -24.14 -22.12 -3.44
N ASN A 254 -24.53 -22.38 -2.19
CA ASN A 254 -23.90 -21.76 -1.03
C ASN A 254 -22.50 -22.34 -0.81
N TYR A 255 -21.62 -21.52 -0.24
CA TYR A 255 -20.30 -21.99 0.15
C TYR A 255 -20.36 -22.91 1.36
N THR A 256 -19.46 -23.88 1.37
CA THR A 256 -19.20 -24.78 2.50
C THR A 256 -17.83 -24.43 3.08
N GLU A 257 -17.80 -24.15 4.39
CA GLU A 257 -16.56 -23.88 5.13
C GLU A 257 -15.79 -25.17 5.43
N ILE A 258 -14.50 -25.17 5.11
CA ILE A 258 -13.52 -26.20 5.48
C ILE A 258 -12.53 -25.61 6.48
N ASP A 259 -12.51 -26.17 7.69
CA ASP A 259 -11.40 -25.99 8.64
C ASP A 259 -10.44 -27.16 8.43
N THR A 260 -9.23 -26.88 7.93
CA THR A 260 -8.25 -27.90 7.57
C THR A 260 -7.64 -28.59 8.79
N ASN A 261 -7.81 -28.03 9.99
CA ASN A 261 -7.42 -28.67 11.26
C ASN A 261 -8.39 -29.79 11.66
N VAL A 262 -9.56 -29.86 11.02
CA VAL A 262 -10.56 -30.90 11.23
C VAL A 262 -10.47 -31.92 10.09
N GLN A 263 -9.77 -33.04 10.33
CA GLN A 263 -9.48 -34.06 9.32
C GLN A 263 -10.74 -34.53 8.56
N GLU A 264 -11.87 -34.72 9.25
CA GLU A 264 -13.13 -35.14 8.63
C GLU A 264 -13.66 -34.13 7.61
N LYS A 265 -13.54 -32.82 7.89
CA LYS A 265 -13.93 -31.76 6.93
C LYS A 265 -13.02 -31.77 5.71
N LEU A 266 -11.71 -31.91 5.93
CA LEU A 266 -10.73 -31.96 4.85
C LEU A 266 -10.91 -33.21 3.96
N ASP A 267 -11.15 -34.37 4.57
CA ASP A 267 -11.45 -35.62 3.86
C ASP A 267 -12.73 -35.48 3.02
N SER A 268 -13.77 -34.83 3.56
CA SER A 268 -15.00 -34.53 2.81
C SER A 268 -14.73 -33.68 1.56
N PHE A 269 -13.87 -32.66 1.66
CA PHE A 269 -13.46 -31.89 0.48
C PHE A 269 -12.66 -32.74 -0.52
N PHE A 270 -11.82 -33.66 -0.05
CA PHE A 270 -11.09 -34.57 -0.94
C PHE A 270 -12.01 -35.53 -1.69
N GLU A 271 -13.10 -36.00 -1.08
CA GLU A 271 -14.13 -36.76 -1.78
C GLU A 271 -14.81 -35.95 -2.90
N VAL A 272 -15.05 -34.65 -2.69
CA VAL A 272 -15.59 -33.75 -3.72
C VAL A 272 -14.64 -33.62 -4.92
N LYS A 273 -13.32 -33.67 -4.72
CA LYS A 273 -12.38 -33.66 -5.84
C LYS A 273 -12.46 -34.93 -6.69
N GLU A 274 -12.83 -36.07 -6.09
CA GLU A 274 -12.95 -37.35 -6.79
C GLU A 274 -14.26 -37.49 -7.60
N THR A 275 -15.29 -36.69 -7.30
CA THR A 275 -16.55 -36.67 -8.05
C THR A 275 -16.48 -35.85 -9.35
N ASN A 276 -15.31 -35.26 -9.66
CA ASN A 276 -15.00 -34.60 -10.92
C ASN A 276 -16.03 -33.52 -11.35
N HIS A 277 -16.33 -32.58 -10.44
CA HIS A 277 -17.32 -31.53 -10.70
C HIS A 277 -16.95 -30.62 -11.88
N ALA A 278 -17.96 -30.30 -12.71
CA ALA A 278 -17.86 -29.38 -13.84
C ALA A 278 -17.72 -27.90 -13.43
N TYR A 279 -17.83 -27.63 -12.14
CA TYR A 279 -17.62 -26.33 -11.52
C TYR A 279 -17.02 -26.55 -10.15
N LEU A 280 -15.99 -25.78 -9.81
CA LEU A 280 -15.43 -25.74 -8.47
C LEU A 280 -14.90 -24.33 -8.22
N GLU A 281 -15.34 -23.73 -7.13
CA GLU A 281 -14.84 -22.43 -6.69
C GLU A 281 -14.37 -22.51 -5.25
N LEU A 282 -13.19 -21.94 -4.97
CA LEU A 282 -12.61 -21.81 -3.64
C LEU A 282 -12.30 -20.33 -3.35
N THR A 283 -12.45 -19.94 -2.09
CA THR A 283 -12.00 -18.64 -1.57
C THR A 283 -11.51 -18.79 -0.14
N ASP A 284 -10.55 -17.95 0.24
CA ASP A 284 -10.02 -17.81 1.60
C ASP A 284 -10.67 -16.65 2.37
N VAL A 285 -11.63 -15.96 1.75
CA VAL A 285 -12.45 -14.91 2.38
C VAL A 285 -13.83 -15.51 2.67
N ASP A 286 -14.37 -15.22 3.86
CA ASP A 286 -15.71 -15.66 4.21
C ASP A 286 -16.73 -14.96 3.28
N PRO A 287 -17.45 -15.71 2.43
CA PRO A 287 -18.38 -15.13 1.45
C PRO A 287 -19.63 -14.56 2.12
N ASP A 288 -19.92 -14.95 3.36
CA ASP A 288 -21.02 -14.39 4.17
C ASP A 288 -20.55 -13.21 5.04
N GLN A 289 -19.24 -12.88 5.02
CA GLN A 289 -18.71 -11.70 5.70
C GLN A 289 -19.14 -10.44 4.94
N GLN A 290 -19.99 -9.66 5.59
CA GLN A 290 -20.50 -8.39 5.08
C GLN A 290 -19.32 -7.42 4.86
N GLU A 291 -19.22 -6.81 3.67
CA GLU A 291 -18.32 -5.67 3.44
C GLU A 291 -18.72 -4.58 4.45
N SER A 292 -17.83 -4.30 5.41
CA SER A 292 -18.10 -3.34 6.48
C SER A 292 -17.90 -1.92 5.97
N GLU A 293 -18.82 -1.02 6.30
CA GLU A 293 -18.60 0.42 6.10
C GLU A 293 -17.27 0.82 6.73
N THR A 294 -16.41 1.50 5.97
CA THR A 294 -15.15 2.05 6.47
C THR A 294 -15.39 3.47 6.94
N TYR A 295 -14.80 3.84 8.08
CA TYR A 295 -14.79 5.22 8.55
C TYR A 295 -13.46 5.86 8.19
N ASP A 296 -13.50 7.16 7.88
CA ASP A 296 -12.33 7.99 7.59
C ASP A 296 -11.58 8.35 8.89
N LEU A 297 -11.22 7.32 9.65
CA LEU A 297 -10.56 7.37 10.95
C LEU A 297 -9.60 6.19 11.08
N TRP A 298 -8.35 6.47 11.45
CA TRP A 298 -7.31 5.49 11.69
C TRP A 298 -6.77 5.63 13.12
N VAL A 299 -6.52 4.49 13.76
CA VAL A 299 -5.90 4.43 15.09
C VAL A 299 -4.72 3.49 15.03
N ALA A 300 -3.52 4.01 15.35
CA ALA A 300 -2.26 3.27 15.29
C ALA A 300 -2.04 2.54 13.94
N GLY A 301 -2.44 3.19 12.84
CA GLY A 301 -2.35 2.64 11.48
C GLY A 301 -3.48 1.68 11.08
N THR A 302 -4.41 1.34 11.98
CA THR A 302 -5.58 0.50 11.68
C THR A 302 -6.79 1.36 11.32
N GLN A 303 -7.37 1.15 10.13
CA GLN A 303 -8.61 1.83 9.73
C GLN A 303 -9.80 1.33 10.56
N VAL A 304 -10.64 2.26 11.03
CA VAL A 304 -11.88 1.91 11.72
C VAL A 304 -12.94 1.50 10.71
N THR A 305 -13.63 0.40 10.96
CA THR A 305 -14.69 -0.16 10.13
C THR A 305 -15.89 -0.55 10.99
N GLU A 306 -17.06 -0.74 10.39
CA GLU A 306 -18.27 -1.20 11.10
C GLU A 306 -18.02 -2.51 11.88
N THR A 307 -17.16 -3.39 11.36
CA THR A 307 -16.85 -4.67 11.99
C THR A 307 -15.87 -4.55 13.14
N ASN A 308 -14.91 -3.62 13.09
CA ASN A 308 -13.92 -3.45 14.15
C ASN A 308 -14.21 -2.28 15.10
N GLN A 309 -15.24 -1.45 14.87
CA GLN A 309 -15.47 -0.23 15.67
C GLN A 309 -15.62 -0.50 17.17
N ASN A 310 -16.07 -1.68 17.59
CA ASN A 310 -16.18 -2.04 19.00
C ASN A 310 -14.84 -2.48 19.64
N ASP A 311 -13.85 -2.84 18.81
CA ASP A 311 -12.51 -3.26 19.19
C ASP A 311 -11.52 -3.02 18.05
N VAL A 312 -11.13 -1.76 17.85
CA VAL A 312 -10.39 -1.31 16.66
C VAL A 312 -9.05 -2.03 16.51
N LEU A 313 -8.37 -2.27 17.64
CA LEU A 313 -7.04 -2.90 17.68
C LEU A 313 -7.09 -4.40 18.03
N GLY A 314 -8.28 -4.99 18.16
CA GLY A 314 -8.47 -6.40 18.52
C GLY A 314 -7.99 -6.78 19.94
N ASN A 315 -7.78 -5.79 20.82
CA ASN A 315 -7.26 -5.97 22.18
C ASN A 315 -8.19 -5.41 23.28
N GLY A 316 -9.36 -4.92 22.91
CA GLY A 316 -10.39 -4.36 23.76
C GLY A 316 -10.11 -2.95 24.27
N THR A 317 -9.02 -2.30 23.85
CA THR A 317 -8.58 -1.02 24.41
C THR A 317 -9.15 0.19 23.67
N VAL A 318 -9.56 0.05 22.41
CA VAL A 318 -10.05 1.16 21.59
C VAL A 318 -11.40 0.80 20.97
N SER A 319 -12.38 1.68 21.11
CA SER A 319 -13.68 1.56 20.45
C SER A 319 -14.17 2.90 19.93
N TYR A 320 -14.87 2.90 18.81
CA TYR A 320 -15.46 4.05 18.15
C TYR A 320 -16.99 3.91 18.08
N ASP A 321 -17.69 4.95 18.51
CA ASP A 321 -19.14 5.10 18.32
C ASP A 321 -19.38 6.07 17.14
N PRO A 322 -19.78 5.57 15.96
CA PRO A 322 -19.98 6.41 14.78
C PRO A 322 -21.17 7.36 14.91
N ALA A 323 -22.19 7.02 15.72
CA ALA A 323 -23.37 7.87 15.88
C ALA A 323 -23.08 9.08 16.77
N ALA A 324 -22.15 8.93 17.72
CA ALA A 324 -21.69 9.98 18.61
C ALA A 324 -20.36 10.62 18.17
N HIS A 325 -19.77 10.17 17.06
CA HIS A 325 -18.41 10.51 16.63
C HIS A 325 -17.39 10.46 17.78
N THR A 326 -17.49 9.40 18.62
CA THR A 326 -16.74 9.31 19.87
C THR A 326 -15.77 8.13 19.86
N LEU A 327 -14.47 8.43 19.95
CA LEU A 327 -13.40 7.46 20.16
C LEU A 327 -13.12 7.30 21.66
N THR A 328 -13.28 6.09 22.18
CA THR A 328 -13.06 5.74 23.58
C THR A 328 -11.77 4.94 23.75
N LEU A 329 -10.89 5.43 24.63
CA LEU A 329 -9.59 4.85 24.93
C LEU A 329 -9.57 4.25 26.34
N LYS A 330 -9.28 2.96 26.48
CA LYS A 330 -9.31 2.23 27.76
C LYS A 330 -7.90 1.81 28.17
N GLN A 331 -7.10 2.78 28.62
CA GLN A 331 -5.69 2.58 28.98
C GLN A 331 -4.90 1.98 27.81
N SER A 332 -4.95 2.65 26.67
CA SER A 332 -4.33 2.21 25.43
C SER A 332 -2.90 2.74 25.30
N ASP A 333 -1.98 1.92 24.79
CA ASP A 333 -0.68 2.39 24.32
C ASP A 333 -0.70 2.37 22.78
N LEU A 334 -0.79 3.56 22.18
CA LEU A 334 -0.87 3.74 20.74
C LEU A 334 0.52 4.03 20.20
N THR A 335 0.98 3.16 19.30
CA THR A 335 2.26 3.28 18.60
C THR A 335 2.01 3.02 17.14
N LEU A 336 2.46 3.91 16.25
CA LEU A 336 2.34 3.69 14.82
C LEU A 336 3.29 2.55 14.39
N GLY A 337 2.74 1.51 13.76
CA GLY A 337 3.54 0.38 13.26
C GLY A 337 4.29 0.70 11.97
N GLU A 338 5.33 -0.07 11.65
CA GLU A 338 6.09 0.05 10.38
C GLU A 338 5.22 -0.26 9.14
N ASP A 339 4.10 -0.96 9.34
CA ASP A 339 3.14 -1.37 8.31
C ASP A 339 1.89 -0.47 8.27
N ALA A 340 1.98 0.79 8.76
CA ALA A 340 0.86 1.72 8.70
C ALA A 340 0.32 1.87 7.27
N GLU A 341 -1.00 1.76 7.10
CA GLU A 341 -1.62 1.84 5.78
C GLU A 341 -1.66 3.30 5.28
N GLY A 342 -1.19 3.55 4.05
CA GLY A 342 -1.33 4.83 3.36
C GLY A 342 -0.37 5.93 3.82
N ASP A 343 -0.82 7.19 3.74
CA ASP A 343 -0.06 8.40 4.13
C ASP A 343 -0.24 8.74 5.64
N VAL A 344 -0.65 7.79 6.47
CA VAL A 344 -0.95 8.01 7.89
C VAL A 344 0.35 8.24 8.68
N SER A 345 0.53 9.46 9.18
CA SER A 345 1.73 9.87 9.93
C SER A 345 1.51 10.01 11.44
N SER A 346 0.28 9.78 11.92
CA SER A 346 -0.11 10.05 13.31
C SER A 346 -0.72 8.84 14.03
N CYS A 347 -0.70 8.85 15.36
CA CYS A 347 -1.29 7.80 16.19
C CYS A 347 -2.82 7.76 16.07
N ILE A 348 -3.45 8.91 15.88
CA ILE A 348 -4.88 9.05 15.57
C ILE A 348 -5.00 10.03 14.42
N ASP A 349 -5.45 9.53 13.27
CA ASP A 349 -5.63 10.28 12.04
C ASP A 349 -7.12 10.28 11.68
N SER A 350 -7.74 11.45 11.68
CA SER A 350 -9.16 11.60 11.35
C SER A 350 -9.34 12.52 10.16
N GLN A 351 -9.91 11.98 9.10
CA GLN A 351 -10.30 12.74 7.91
C GLN A 351 -11.81 13.05 7.92
N LEU A 352 -12.47 12.91 9.08
CA LEU A 352 -13.86 13.27 9.28
C LEU A 352 -14.03 14.79 9.13
N ALA A 353 -15.11 15.19 8.47
CA ALA A 353 -15.51 16.59 8.40
C ALA A 353 -16.25 17.03 9.68
N GLU A 354 -16.91 16.09 10.36
CA GLU A 354 -17.57 16.31 11.64
C GLU A 354 -16.58 16.34 12.82
N GLU A 355 -17.02 16.89 13.97
CA GLU A 355 -16.23 16.92 15.19
C GLU A 355 -15.94 15.49 15.70
N LEU A 356 -14.66 15.18 15.92
CA LEU A 356 -14.24 13.97 16.62
C LEU A 356 -14.18 14.25 18.13
N THR A 357 -14.86 13.43 18.93
CA THR A 357 -14.73 13.43 20.39
C THR A 357 -13.84 12.28 20.86
N ILE A 358 -12.85 12.57 21.70
CA ILE A 358 -11.97 11.56 22.33
C ILE A 358 -12.17 11.58 23.85
N THR A 359 -12.34 10.40 24.43
CA THR A 359 -12.51 10.18 25.88
C THR A 359 -11.64 9.02 26.38
N GLY A 360 -11.33 9.00 27.68
CA GLY A 360 -10.62 7.90 28.32
C GLY A 360 -9.13 8.14 28.51
N THR A 361 -8.29 7.10 28.43
CA THR A 361 -6.86 7.20 28.79
C THR A 361 -5.98 6.51 27.77
N ALA A 362 -4.94 7.20 27.30
CA ALA A 362 -3.94 6.61 26.40
C ALA A 362 -2.57 7.29 26.46
N THR A 363 -1.55 6.52 26.08
CA THR A 363 -0.20 7.00 25.73
C THR A 363 -0.04 6.93 24.21
N LEU A 364 0.39 8.02 23.58
CA LEU A 364 0.66 8.10 22.14
C LEU A 364 2.17 8.24 21.95
N SER A 365 2.78 7.45 21.06
CA SER A 365 4.24 7.37 20.93
C SER A 365 4.73 7.12 19.50
N ASN A 366 5.98 7.52 19.24
CA ASN A 366 6.75 7.26 18.02
C ASN A 366 6.20 7.85 16.71
N ALA A 367 5.22 8.76 16.77
CA ALA A 367 4.64 9.43 15.61
C ALA A 367 4.07 10.79 16.03
N ASP A 368 3.51 11.53 15.06
CA ASP A 368 2.60 12.63 15.39
C ASP A 368 1.45 12.10 16.26
N GLY A 369 0.89 12.96 17.10
CA GLY A 369 -0.09 12.53 18.08
C GLY A 369 -1.50 12.37 17.48
N ILE A 370 -2.28 13.45 17.47
CA ILE A 370 -3.63 13.49 16.93
C ILE A 370 -3.70 14.51 15.80
N LEU A 371 -4.03 14.06 14.60
CA LEU A 371 -4.29 14.90 13.45
C LEU A 371 -5.74 14.74 13.01
N THR A 372 -6.45 15.86 12.83
CA THR A 372 -7.85 15.87 12.42
C THR A 372 -8.05 16.88 11.28
N GLU A 373 -8.87 16.55 10.29
CA GLU A 373 -9.32 17.50 9.25
C GLU A 373 -10.45 18.41 9.77
N GLY A 374 -11.37 17.87 10.59
CA GLY A 374 -12.42 18.62 11.27
C GLY A 374 -12.07 19.06 12.71
N PRO A 375 -13.05 19.58 13.47
CA PRO A 375 -12.87 19.97 14.87
C PRO A 375 -12.58 18.79 15.80
N LEU A 376 -11.93 19.07 16.94
CA LEU A 376 -11.57 18.07 17.93
C LEU A 376 -12.05 18.45 19.33
N THR A 377 -12.74 17.53 20.01
CA THR A 377 -13.07 17.63 21.42
C THR A 377 -12.38 16.54 22.24
N LEU A 378 -11.64 16.95 23.27
CA LEU A 378 -11.16 16.08 24.35
C LEU A 378 -12.05 16.26 25.57
N ASP A 379 -12.81 15.23 25.95
CA ASP A 379 -13.74 15.27 27.09
C ASP A 379 -13.53 14.08 28.02
N ASN A 380 -13.18 14.36 29.28
CA ASN A 380 -12.79 13.34 30.26
C ASN A 380 -11.62 12.45 29.75
N ALA A 381 -10.69 13.05 29.03
CA ALA A 381 -9.52 12.38 28.48
C ALA A 381 -8.28 12.57 29.38
N THR A 382 -7.42 11.57 29.45
CA THR A 382 -6.09 11.62 30.07
C THR A 382 -5.09 11.10 29.06
N LEU A 383 -4.44 12.02 28.34
CA LEU A 383 -3.59 11.70 27.19
C LEU A 383 -2.15 12.11 27.47
N THR A 384 -1.21 11.19 27.18
CA THR A 384 0.22 11.45 27.25
C THR A 384 0.86 11.25 25.89
N PHE A 385 1.52 12.27 25.36
CA PHE A 385 2.21 12.24 24.09
C PHE A 385 3.71 12.15 24.35
N THR A 386 4.32 11.11 23.79
CA THR A 386 5.73 10.79 23.90
C THR A 386 6.36 10.73 22.52
N GLY A 387 7.63 11.10 22.43
CA GLY A 387 8.35 11.20 21.16
C GLY A 387 9.04 9.90 20.78
N ASN A 388 9.56 9.84 19.55
CA ASN A 388 10.46 8.78 19.13
C ASN A 388 11.86 8.95 19.75
N ILE A 389 12.54 7.85 20.04
CA ILE A 389 13.95 7.83 20.49
C ILE A 389 14.95 7.99 19.32
N ASN A 390 14.48 7.99 18.07
CA ASN A 390 15.28 8.13 16.85
C ASN A 390 15.28 9.58 16.32
N GLU A 391 16.09 9.86 15.29
CA GLU A 391 16.54 11.22 14.93
C GLU A 391 15.47 12.15 14.29
N ASP A 392 14.35 11.65 13.79
CA ASP A 392 13.35 12.51 13.15
C ASP A 392 12.51 13.31 14.17
N VAL A 393 12.13 14.52 13.79
CA VAL A 393 11.27 15.44 14.57
C VAL A 393 9.83 15.27 14.07
N GLY A 394 8.89 15.05 14.99
CA GLY A 394 7.45 15.08 14.68
C GLY A 394 6.97 16.52 14.53
N ASP A 395 6.00 16.76 13.65
CA ASP A 395 5.51 18.11 13.42
C ASP A 395 4.57 18.55 14.56
N ASP A 396 3.60 17.70 14.92
CA ASP A 396 2.51 18.05 15.83
C ASP A 396 2.21 16.97 16.86
N ALA A 397 2.06 17.35 18.13
CA ALA A 397 1.38 16.48 19.08
C ALA A 397 -0.14 16.51 18.89
N ILE A 398 -0.76 17.68 18.66
CA ILE A 398 -2.20 17.79 18.38
C ILE A 398 -2.45 18.90 17.34
N ARG A 399 -3.14 18.57 16.24
CA ARG A 399 -3.58 19.56 15.24
C ARG A 399 -5.01 19.31 14.74
N ALA A 400 -5.77 20.38 14.60
CA ALA A 400 -7.08 20.39 13.94
C ALA A 400 -7.07 21.23 12.66
N GLY A 401 -7.64 20.67 11.59
CA GLY A 401 -7.60 21.21 10.24
C GLY A 401 -6.18 21.52 9.78
N ARG A 402 -6.03 22.58 8.99
CA ARG A 402 -4.73 23.18 8.66
C ARG A 402 -4.28 24.19 9.72
N SER A 403 -4.61 23.92 10.98
CA SER A 403 -4.55 24.87 12.11
C SER A 403 -5.61 25.98 12.05
N ASP A 404 -6.74 25.71 11.40
CA ASP A 404 -7.89 26.62 11.24
C ASP A 404 -9.19 26.10 11.85
N GLU A 405 -9.21 24.83 12.30
CA GLU A 405 -10.34 24.24 13.02
C GLU A 405 -10.18 24.35 14.54
N ASP A 406 -11.29 24.20 15.25
CA ASP A 406 -11.37 24.43 16.70
C ASP A 406 -10.99 23.18 17.51
N ILE A 407 -10.30 23.40 18.63
CA ILE A 407 -10.03 22.38 19.64
C ILE A 407 -10.70 22.76 20.97
N THR A 408 -11.46 21.82 21.53
CA THR A 408 -12.05 21.95 22.88
C THR A 408 -11.50 20.90 23.83
N ILE A 409 -10.95 21.32 24.97
CA ILE A 409 -10.38 20.43 26.00
C ILE A 409 -11.08 20.67 27.33
N ARG A 410 -11.92 19.73 27.76
CA ARG A 410 -12.70 19.84 28.99
C ARG A 410 -12.57 18.63 29.89
N ASN A 411 -12.50 18.88 31.20
CA ASN A 411 -12.35 17.84 32.23
C ASN A 411 -11.20 16.86 31.94
N SER A 412 -10.15 17.33 31.27
CA SER A 412 -9.12 16.47 30.68
C SER A 412 -7.73 16.80 31.20
N THR A 413 -6.84 15.83 31.13
CA THR A 413 -5.40 16.00 31.38
C THR A 413 -4.64 15.69 30.10
N VAL A 414 -3.85 16.64 29.62
CA VAL A 414 -3.01 16.48 28.43
C VAL A 414 -1.56 16.77 28.81
N THR A 415 -0.69 15.79 28.57
CA THR A 415 0.75 15.92 28.80
C THR A 415 1.49 15.67 27.50
N ILE A 416 2.20 16.67 27.01
CA ILE A 416 3.07 16.56 25.83
C ILE A 416 4.50 16.69 26.33
N ALA A 417 5.22 15.57 26.34
CA ALA A 417 6.54 15.44 26.94
C ALA A 417 7.50 14.60 26.08
N GLY A 418 7.23 14.51 24.78
CA GLY A 418 8.07 13.75 23.87
C GLY A 418 9.45 14.39 23.69
N THR A 419 10.51 13.60 23.82
CA THR A 419 11.90 14.05 23.61
C THR A 419 12.67 13.04 22.77
N ASN A 420 13.55 13.50 21.88
CA ASN A 420 14.51 12.71 21.13
C ASN A 420 15.96 13.14 21.48
N SER A 421 16.95 12.72 20.67
CA SER A 421 18.35 13.10 20.87
C SER A 421 18.65 14.59 20.67
N GLU A 422 17.76 15.32 20.00
CA GLU A 422 17.92 16.74 19.66
C GLU A 422 17.14 17.68 20.61
N GLY A 423 16.22 17.16 21.42
CA GLY A 423 15.43 17.93 22.38
C GLY A 423 13.99 17.45 22.43
N ASN A 424 13.03 18.36 22.60
CA ASN A 424 11.62 18.03 22.43
C ASN A 424 11.35 17.49 21.01
N PHE A 425 10.63 16.38 20.93
CA PHE A 425 10.34 15.66 19.69
C PHE A 425 9.35 16.37 18.77
N PHE A 426 8.36 17.07 19.35
CA PHE A 426 7.33 17.76 18.58
C PHE A 426 7.74 19.20 18.29
N GLN A 427 7.69 19.61 17.03
CA GLN A 427 7.91 21.02 16.68
C GLN A 427 6.79 21.90 17.27
N PHE A 428 5.55 21.43 17.27
CA PHE A 428 4.43 22.12 17.90
C PHE A 428 3.66 21.20 18.85
N GLY A 429 3.26 21.74 20.00
CA GLY A 429 2.44 20.99 20.96
C GLY A 429 0.98 20.90 20.51
N ILE A 430 0.28 22.04 20.49
CA ILE A 430 -1.13 22.13 20.08
C ILE A 430 -1.26 23.22 19.01
N ARG A 431 -1.88 22.91 17.85
CA ARG A 431 -2.19 23.86 16.78
C ARG A 431 -3.65 23.83 16.34
N CYS A 432 -4.28 25.00 16.32
CA CYS A 432 -5.70 25.14 15.96
C CYS A 432 -6.06 26.58 15.61
N GLY A 433 -7.28 26.78 15.10
CA GLY A 433 -7.90 28.10 14.95
C GLY A 433 -8.23 28.71 16.31
N LYS A 434 -9.20 28.10 17.01
CA LYS A 434 -9.56 28.44 18.39
C LYS A 434 -9.28 27.30 19.36
N LEU A 435 -8.72 27.63 20.53
CA LEU A 435 -8.51 26.69 21.63
C LEU A 435 -9.41 27.03 22.84
N THR A 436 -10.31 26.12 23.21
CA THR A 436 -11.14 26.26 24.42
C THR A 436 -10.70 25.27 25.49
N VAL A 437 -10.34 25.75 26.68
CA VAL A 437 -9.89 24.91 27.80
C VAL A 437 -10.73 25.16 29.06
N ALA A 438 -11.34 24.09 29.60
CA ALA A 438 -12.22 24.19 30.77
C ALA A 438 -12.07 23.03 31.77
N ASN A 439 -11.78 23.35 33.04
CA ASN A 439 -11.53 22.37 34.11
C ASN A 439 -10.51 21.29 33.74
N SER A 440 -9.42 21.68 33.07
CA SER A 440 -8.43 20.76 32.49
C SER A 440 -7.01 21.09 32.94
N THR A 441 -6.13 20.09 32.93
CA THR A 441 -4.69 20.28 33.17
C THR A 441 -3.92 20.03 31.89
N LEU A 442 -3.16 21.03 31.42
CA LEU A 442 -2.31 20.93 30.25
C LEU A 442 -0.85 21.15 30.68
N ASP A 443 0.02 20.22 30.35
CA ASP A 443 1.48 20.36 30.47
C ASP A 443 2.09 20.11 29.10
N VAL A 444 2.47 21.20 28.41
CA VAL A 444 2.81 21.17 26.98
C VAL A 444 4.24 21.63 26.77
N LYS A 445 5.07 20.73 26.27
CA LYS A 445 6.46 21.00 25.89
C LYS A 445 6.68 20.73 24.41
N ALA A 446 7.34 21.64 23.72
CA ALA A 446 7.63 21.53 22.30
C ALA A 446 9.02 22.09 21.94
N GLY A 447 9.58 21.65 20.81
CA GLY A 447 10.84 22.17 20.27
C GLY A 447 10.65 23.58 19.72
N GLY A 448 9.56 23.80 18.98
CA GLY A 448 9.00 25.11 18.66
C GLY A 448 7.89 25.47 19.65
N SER A 449 6.80 26.03 19.16
CA SER A 449 5.79 26.65 20.03
C SER A 449 4.90 25.63 20.72
N ALA A 450 4.70 25.80 22.03
CA ALA A 450 3.94 24.83 22.82
C ALA A 450 2.44 24.88 22.47
N ILE A 451 1.83 26.07 22.47
CA ILE A 451 0.42 26.24 22.10
C ILE A 451 0.29 27.35 21.06
N VAL A 452 -0.30 27.01 19.92
CA VAL A 452 -0.62 27.94 18.83
C VAL A 452 -2.14 27.93 18.60
N ALA A 453 -2.78 29.08 18.81
CA ALA A 453 -4.17 29.31 18.47
C ALA A 453 -4.26 30.57 17.60
N ALA A 454 -4.50 30.38 16.30
CA ALA A 454 -4.40 31.44 15.31
C ALA A 454 -5.36 32.61 15.62
N ASP A 455 -6.57 32.29 16.09
CA ASP A 455 -7.61 33.28 16.35
C ASP A 455 -7.69 33.64 17.84
N GLU A 456 -7.98 32.65 18.69
CA GLU A 456 -8.34 32.89 20.09
C GLU A 456 -8.10 31.67 20.98
N MET A 457 -7.71 31.92 22.22
CA MET A 457 -7.73 30.94 23.31
C MET A 457 -8.66 31.40 24.42
N GLU A 458 -9.63 30.55 24.78
CA GLU A 458 -10.53 30.75 25.91
C GLU A 458 -10.21 29.79 27.04
N VAL A 459 -9.95 30.32 28.24
CA VAL A 459 -9.61 29.53 29.41
C VAL A 459 -10.60 29.80 30.54
N SER A 460 -11.19 28.74 31.06
CA SER A 460 -12.24 28.80 32.09
C SER A 460 -12.14 27.64 33.08
N GLY A 461 -12.92 27.70 34.17
CA GLY A 461 -12.92 26.67 35.20
C GLY A 461 -11.85 26.88 36.27
N ALA A 462 -12.25 26.95 37.53
CA ALA A 462 -11.34 27.27 38.64
C ALA A 462 -10.25 26.22 38.88
N GLY A 463 -10.43 25.00 38.34
CA GLY A 463 -9.45 23.92 38.40
C GLY A 463 -8.50 23.85 37.20
N THR A 464 -8.59 24.78 36.24
CA THR A 464 -7.74 24.74 35.04
C THR A 464 -6.33 25.19 35.35
N VAL A 465 -5.36 24.42 34.87
CA VAL A 465 -3.92 24.73 34.94
C VAL A 465 -3.29 24.43 33.59
N ILE A 466 -2.61 25.42 33.00
CA ILE A 466 -1.91 25.26 31.74
C ILE A 466 -0.46 25.68 31.95
N THR A 467 0.46 24.77 31.67
CA THR A 467 1.91 25.02 31.64
C THR A 467 2.37 24.80 30.20
N ALA A 468 3.05 25.78 29.63
CA ALA A 468 3.54 25.75 28.28
C ALA A 468 5.03 26.14 28.25
N GLU A 469 5.86 25.35 27.58
CA GLU A 469 7.30 25.54 27.52
C GLU A 469 7.83 25.18 26.12
N THR A 470 8.70 26.04 25.58
CA THR A 470 9.43 25.77 24.33
C THR A 470 10.93 25.65 24.60
N ASP A 471 11.57 24.71 23.92
CA ASP A 471 13.03 24.57 23.90
C ASP A 471 13.70 25.52 22.88
N ALA A 472 12.91 26.27 22.11
CA ALA A 472 13.42 27.22 21.15
C ALA A 472 14.31 28.28 21.82
N SER A 473 15.44 28.57 21.18
CA SER A 473 16.37 29.59 21.65
C SER A 473 15.72 30.99 21.66
N GLU A 474 16.32 31.90 22.41
CA GLU A 474 15.89 33.32 22.46
C GLU A 474 15.99 34.04 21.11
N GLU A 475 16.76 33.51 20.16
CA GLU A 475 16.90 34.08 18.81
C GLU A 475 15.83 33.59 17.83
N GLN A 476 15.07 32.54 18.19
CA GLN A 476 14.00 31.99 17.37
C GLN A 476 12.65 32.62 17.75
N ASP A 477 11.85 32.93 16.73
CA ASP A 477 10.49 33.47 16.88
C ASP A 477 9.47 32.36 17.17
N TYR A 478 9.73 31.58 18.23
CA TYR A 478 8.81 30.59 18.78
C TYR A 478 8.54 30.89 20.26
N TYR A 479 7.30 30.74 20.70
CA TYR A 479 6.88 31.10 22.07
C TYR A 479 6.08 29.99 22.75
N ALA A 480 6.01 30.03 24.07
CA ALA A 480 5.16 29.10 24.84
C ALA A 480 3.68 29.24 24.44
N LEU A 481 3.22 30.47 24.26
CA LEU A 481 1.86 30.78 23.83
C LEU A 481 1.92 31.71 22.61
N GLU A 482 1.49 31.19 21.46
CA GLU A 482 1.31 31.94 20.21
C GLU A 482 -0.16 32.11 19.90
N LEU A 483 -0.72 33.25 20.30
CA LEU A 483 -2.17 33.45 20.32
C LEU A 483 -2.55 34.76 19.62
N GLY A 484 -3.62 34.72 18.82
CA GLY A 484 -4.27 35.93 18.32
C GLY A 484 -4.90 36.73 19.46
N ARG A 485 -5.62 36.05 20.36
CA ARG A 485 -6.24 36.63 21.55
C ARG A 485 -6.32 35.63 22.71
N LEU A 486 -6.18 36.11 23.94
CA LEU A 486 -6.39 35.31 25.15
C LEU A 486 -7.57 35.87 25.96
N ILE A 487 -8.54 35.01 26.29
CA ILE A 487 -9.68 35.31 27.17
C ILE A 487 -9.61 34.37 28.37
N MET A 488 -9.65 34.95 29.57
CA MET A 488 -9.63 34.20 30.82
C MET A 488 -10.84 34.56 31.67
N SER A 489 -11.34 33.57 32.41
CA SER A 489 -12.48 33.70 33.31
C SER A 489 -12.25 32.93 34.61
N HIS A 490 -13.20 33.01 35.55
CA HIS A 490 -13.18 32.24 36.80
C HIS A 490 -11.94 32.49 37.70
N GLY A 491 -11.36 33.68 37.61
CA GLY A 491 -10.23 34.10 38.43
C GLY A 491 -8.89 33.46 38.03
N LEU A 492 -8.80 32.92 36.82
CA LEU A 492 -7.55 32.52 36.19
C LEU A 492 -6.78 33.75 35.73
N ASP A 493 -5.45 33.66 35.81
CA ASP A 493 -4.53 34.69 35.35
C ASP A 493 -3.32 34.03 34.67
N LEU A 494 -2.61 34.81 33.85
CA LEU A 494 -1.31 34.44 33.33
C LEU A 494 -0.27 34.73 34.42
N VAL A 495 -0.03 33.73 35.28
CA VAL A 495 0.81 33.86 36.48
C VAL A 495 2.31 33.78 36.19
N GLU A 496 2.69 33.30 35.01
CA GLU A 496 4.06 33.26 34.51
C GLU A 496 4.08 33.51 33.00
N GLY A 497 5.07 34.28 32.54
CA GLY A 497 5.28 34.57 31.13
C GLY A 497 4.34 35.62 30.54
N LYS A 498 4.45 35.79 29.22
CA LYS A 498 3.68 36.72 28.41
C LYS A 498 3.42 36.11 27.03
N VAL A 499 2.18 36.28 26.56
CA VAL A 499 1.72 35.81 25.24
C VAL A 499 2.59 36.42 24.14
N ASN A 500 2.98 35.60 23.16
CA ASN A 500 3.82 35.94 22.01
C ASN A 500 5.20 36.51 22.35
N GLU A 501 5.70 36.27 23.58
CA GLU A 501 6.98 36.82 24.02
C GLU A 501 7.80 35.83 24.86
N SER A 502 7.17 35.04 25.73
CA SER A 502 7.89 34.19 26.67
C SER A 502 8.08 32.76 26.17
N LYS A 503 9.23 32.16 26.52
CA LYS A 503 9.55 30.74 26.27
C LYS A 503 8.89 29.79 27.26
N LYS A 504 8.43 30.32 28.39
CA LYS A 504 7.61 29.63 29.39
C LYS A 504 6.41 30.48 29.74
N ALA A 505 5.28 29.83 29.94
CA ALA A 505 4.05 30.48 30.36
C ALA A 505 3.22 29.56 31.24
N LYS A 506 2.52 30.15 32.21
CA LYS A 506 1.61 29.43 33.09
C LYS A 506 0.31 30.18 33.29
N ILE A 507 -0.81 29.54 32.98
CA ILE A 507 -2.16 30.03 33.29
C ILE A 507 -2.73 29.19 34.42
N ALA A 508 -3.07 29.84 35.53
CA ALA A 508 -3.62 29.19 36.72
C ALA A 508 -4.32 30.23 37.60
N ARG A 509 -4.93 29.81 38.72
CA ARG A 509 -5.32 30.79 39.74
C ARG A 509 -4.06 31.40 40.38
N PRO A 510 -4.04 32.68 40.77
CA PRO A 510 -2.88 33.32 41.40
C PRO A 510 -2.34 32.60 42.64
N GLU A 511 -3.20 31.90 43.39
CA GLU A 511 -2.82 31.07 44.55
C GLU A 511 -1.95 29.85 44.17
N GLN A 512 -1.89 29.50 42.88
CA GLN A 512 -1.11 28.40 42.30
C GLN A 512 0.11 28.90 41.51
N ALA A 513 0.43 30.20 41.63
CA ALA A 513 1.64 30.79 41.07
C ALA A 513 2.91 30.16 41.69
N PRO A 514 4.05 30.17 40.98
CA PRO A 514 5.33 29.85 41.59
C PRO A 514 5.53 30.74 42.82
N THR A 515 5.75 30.15 43.99
CA THR A 515 6.11 30.94 45.18
C THR A 515 7.56 31.38 45.04
N ASP A 516 7.80 32.44 44.29
CA ASP A 516 9.07 33.17 44.35
C ASP A 516 9.11 33.99 45.64
N TYR A 517 9.49 33.34 46.74
CA TYR A 517 10.15 34.03 47.84
C TYR A 517 11.65 33.73 47.70
N THR A 518 12.37 34.78 47.31
CA THR A 518 13.85 34.95 47.21
C THR A 518 14.72 34.12 48.12
#